data_AF-A0A6B2TBP3-F1
#
_entry.id   AF-A0A6B2TBP3-F1
#
_cell.length_a   1.000
_cell.length_b   1.000
_cell.length_c   1.000
_cell.angle_alpha   90.00
_cell.angle_beta   90.00
_cell.angle_gamma   90.00
#
_symmetry.space_group_name_H-M   'P 1'
#
loop_
_entity.id
_entity.type
_entity.pdbx_description
1 polymer ?
#
loop_
_entity_poly.entity_id
_entity_poly.type
_entity_poly.pdbx_seq_one_letter_code
_entity_poly.pdbx_strand_id
1 'polypeptide(L)'
;MLTLHVAEHTPETAVLVSGASVAAVGPYDDLAASHPSARVRRWPGILTPGLLNPYAPELLEATYHPDPREADTLGVDPIGGERARALFAADPARL
;
A
#
# COMPACT_ATOMS: atom_id res chain seq x y z
N MET A 1 -9.21 -1.00 -18.73
CA MET A 1 -10.62 -0.99 -18.33
C MET A 1 -10.80 0.08 -17.26
N LEU A 2 -11.82 0.94 -17.41
CA LEU A 2 -12.12 1.97 -16.42
C LEU A 2 -12.87 1.37 -15.22
N THR A 3 -12.49 1.80 -14.01
CA THR A 3 -13.17 1.41 -12.77
C THR A 3 -13.53 2.65 -11.96
N LEU A 4 -14.79 2.78 -11.54
CA LEU A 4 -15.26 3.77 -10.59
C LEU A 4 -15.20 3.19 -9.18
N HIS A 5 -14.39 3.80 -8.32
CA HIS A 5 -14.31 3.49 -6.90
C HIS A 5 -15.16 4.46 -6.10
N VAL A 6 -16.06 3.91 -5.27
CA VAL A 6 -16.97 4.68 -4.41
C VAL A 6 -16.87 4.13 -2.98
N ALA A 7 -16.92 5.01 -1.99
CA ALA A 7 -16.87 4.65 -0.57
C ALA A 7 -18.25 4.82 0.08
N GLU A 8 -18.62 3.95 1.02
CA GLU A 8 -19.90 4.02 1.74
C GLU A 8 -20.09 5.31 2.53
N HIS A 9 -19.02 5.89 3.08
CA HIS A 9 -19.10 7.11 3.91
C HIS A 9 -18.94 8.41 3.11
N THR A 10 -18.69 8.31 1.81
CA THR A 10 -18.63 9.44 0.87
C THR A 10 -19.22 9.03 -0.48
N PRO A 11 -20.49 8.57 -0.53
CA PRO A 11 -21.04 7.92 -1.72
C PRO A 11 -21.20 8.87 -2.91
N GLU A 12 -21.23 10.18 -2.68
CA GLU A 12 -21.34 11.21 -3.72
C GLU A 12 -19.99 11.48 -4.41
N THR A 13 -18.87 11.01 -3.87
CA THR A 13 -17.54 11.17 -4.47
C THR A 13 -17.03 9.85 -5.03
N ALA A 14 -16.45 9.90 -6.22
CA ALA A 14 -15.84 8.75 -6.87
C ALA A 14 -14.43 9.04 -7.39
N VAL A 15 -13.63 7.97 -7.47
CA VAL A 15 -12.32 7.97 -8.12
C VAL A 15 -12.39 7.07 -9.35
N LEU A 16 -12.20 7.64 -10.53
CA LEU A 16 -12.11 6.90 -11.79
C LEU A 16 -10.66 6.47 -12.01
N VAL A 17 -10.43 5.17 -12.20
CA VAL A 17 -9.10 4.57 -12.37
C VAL A 17 -9.00 3.88 -13.72
N SER A 18 -7.86 4.09 -14.40
CA SER A 18 -7.46 3.39 -15.61
C SER A 18 -6.11 2.69 -15.39
N GLY A 19 -6.15 1.38 -15.15
CA GLY A 19 -4.93 0.63 -14.83
C GLY A 19 -4.27 1.15 -13.56
N ALA A 20 -3.06 1.70 -13.70
CA ALA A 20 -2.27 2.27 -12.59
C ALA A 20 -2.51 3.77 -12.34
N SER A 21 -3.35 4.42 -13.16
CA SER A 21 -3.52 5.87 -13.13
C SER A 21 -4.90 6.27 -12.62
N VAL A 22 -4.94 7.30 -11.78
CA VAL A 22 -6.17 8.04 -11.50
C VAL A 22 -6.51 8.88 -12.73
N ALA A 23 -7.64 8.58 -13.36
CA ALA A 23 -8.12 9.27 -14.55
C ALA A 23 -8.94 10.52 -14.20
N ALA A 24 -9.73 10.45 -13.12
CA ALA A 24 -10.50 11.59 -12.61
C ALA A 24 -10.89 11.37 -11.15
N VAL A 25 -11.17 12.46 -10.43
CA VAL A 25 -11.81 12.47 -9.11
C VAL A 25 -12.93 13.50 -9.18
N GLY A 26 -14.12 13.15 -8.69
CA GLY A 26 -15.25 14.06 -8.76
C GLY A 26 -16.57 13.43 -8.29
N PRO A 27 -17.69 14.10 -8.55
CA PRO A 27 -19.02 13.59 -8.22
C PRO A 27 -19.29 12.25 -8.89
N TYR A 28 -19.87 11.30 -8.14
CA TYR A 28 -20.20 9.97 -8.65
C TYR A 28 -21.13 10.05 -9.87
N ASP A 29 -22.20 10.85 -9.79
CA ASP A 29 -23.21 10.94 -10.84
C ASP A 29 -22.63 11.45 -12.16
N ASP A 30 -21.78 12.49 -12.10
CA ASP A 30 -21.11 13.06 -13.27
C ASP A 30 -20.16 12.04 -13.93
N LEU A 31 -19.39 11.32 -13.11
CA LEU A 31 -18.44 10.33 -13.60
C LEU A 31 -19.13 9.07 -14.12
N ALA A 32 -20.24 8.64 -13.50
CA ALA A 32 -21.04 7.51 -13.95
C ALA A 32 -21.78 7.81 -15.25
N ALA A 33 -22.31 9.03 -15.41
CA ALA A 33 -22.97 9.47 -16.64
C ALA A 33 -21.98 9.57 -17.82
N SER A 34 -20.77 10.08 -17.56
CA SER A 34 -19.73 10.21 -18.60
C SER A 34 -19.06 8.87 -18.96
N HIS A 35 -19.07 7.89 -18.06
CA HIS A 35 -18.42 6.59 -18.26
C HIS A 35 -19.37 5.42 -17.92
N PRO A 36 -20.48 5.25 -18.66
CA PRO A 36 -21.53 4.27 -18.32
C PRO A 36 -21.07 2.81 -18.37
N SER A 37 -19.95 2.52 -19.04
CA SER A 37 -19.36 1.18 -19.11
C SER A 37 -18.27 0.93 -18.05
N ALA A 38 -17.93 1.91 -17.23
CA ALA A 38 -16.94 1.75 -16.17
C ALA A 38 -17.45 0.73 -15.13
N ARG A 39 -16.58 -0.20 -14.74
CA ARG A 39 -16.91 -1.14 -13.67
C ARG A 39 -17.02 -0.37 -12.35
N VAL A 40 -18.09 -0.58 -11.60
CA VAL A 40 -18.24 0.05 -10.28
C VAL A 40 -17.71 -0.87 -9.19
N ARG A 41 -16.88 -0.35 -8.29
CA ARG A 41 -16.41 -1.02 -7.07
C ARG A 41 -16.76 -0.18 -5.85
N ARG A 42 -17.52 -0.78 -4.94
CA ARG A 42 -17.91 -0.18 -3.66
C ARG A 42 -17.01 -0.69 -2.55
N TRP A 43 -16.63 0.21 -1.65
CA TRP A 43 -15.77 -0.07 -0.51
C TRP A 43 -16.43 0.36 0.80
N PRO A 44 -16.25 -0.39 1.90
CA PRO A 44 -16.61 0.10 3.22
C PRO A 44 -15.73 1.29 3.61
N GLY A 45 -16.25 2.19 4.45
CA GLY A 45 -15.47 3.33 4.95
C GLY A 45 -15.34 4.49 3.96
N ILE A 46 -14.15 5.12 3.97
CA ILE A 46 -13.74 6.25 3.11
C ILE A 46 -12.64 5.84 2.14
N LEU A 47 -12.48 6.58 1.05
CA LEU A 47 -11.34 6.45 0.14
C LEU A 47 -10.31 7.55 0.42
N THR A 48 -9.07 7.16 0.64
CA THR A 48 -7.93 8.07 0.80
C THR A 48 -6.82 7.67 -0.16
N PRO A 49 -5.88 8.58 -0.50
CA PRO A 49 -4.61 8.16 -1.08
C PRO A 49 -3.95 7.07 -0.24
N GLY A 50 -3.16 6.22 -0.91
CA GLY A 50 -2.32 5.26 -0.21
C GLY A 50 -1.35 5.98 0.72
N LEU A 51 -1.09 5.39 1.89
CA LEU A 51 -0.11 5.94 2.83
C LEU A 51 1.29 5.88 2.20
N LEU A 52 2.03 6.98 2.29
CA LEU A 52 3.44 7.05 1.93
C LEU A 52 4.26 7.01 3.21
N ASN A 53 5.14 6.02 3.33
CA ASN A 53 6.14 6.00 4.39
C ASN A 53 7.45 6.59 3.84
N PRO A 54 7.89 7.78 4.30
CA PRO A 54 9.10 8.42 3.79
C PRO A 54 10.39 7.73 4.25
N TYR A 55 10.31 6.85 5.25
CA TYR A 55 11.45 6.13 5.82
C TYR A 55 11.42 4.63 5.45
N ALA A 56 11.01 4.34 4.21
CA ALA A 56 10.96 2.97 3.71
C ALA A 56 12.34 2.28 3.74
N PRO A 57 13.46 2.93 3.37
CA PRO A 57 14.79 2.32 3.47
C PRO A 57 15.13 1.90 4.90
N GLU A 58 14.79 2.70 5.91
CA GLU A 58 15.06 2.38 7.30
C GLU A 58 14.32 1.12 7.75
N LEU A 59 13.10 0.91 7.24
CA LEU A 59 12.23 -0.19 7.64
C LEU A 59 12.44 -1.46 6.81
N LEU A 60 12.81 -1.33 5.54
CA LEU A 60 12.91 -2.43 4.59
C LEU A 60 14.36 -2.83 4.30
N GLU A 61 15.30 -1.90 4.34
CA GLU A 61 16.70 -2.14 3.95
C GLU A 61 17.68 -2.03 5.11
N ALA A 62 17.37 -1.23 6.15
CA ALA A 62 18.25 -1.00 7.30
C ALA A 62 17.84 -1.78 8.56
N THR A 63 16.70 -2.46 8.53
CA THR A 63 16.15 -3.23 9.64
C THR A 63 15.84 -4.64 9.19
N TYR A 64 16.41 -5.63 9.87
CA TYR A 64 16.06 -7.02 9.67
C TYR A 64 14.89 -7.40 10.57
N HIS A 65 13.87 -8.02 9.99
CA HIS A 65 12.70 -8.56 10.70
C HIS A 65 12.85 -10.07 10.75
N PRO A 66 13.29 -10.66 11.89
CA PRO A 66 13.60 -12.09 11.95
C PRO A 66 12.44 -12.99 11.53
N ASP A 67 12.72 -14.04 10.75
CA ASP A 67 11.72 -15.07 10.49
C ASP A 67 11.38 -15.78 11.81
N PRO A 68 10.12 -16.18 12.04
CA PRO A 68 9.74 -16.89 13.26
C PRO A 68 10.60 -18.13 13.57
N ARG A 69 11.21 -18.77 12.57
CA ARG A 69 12.12 -19.91 12.73
C ARG A 69 13.49 -19.54 13.32
N GLU A 70 13.88 -18.28 13.25
CA GLU A 70 15.16 -17.77 13.77
C GLU A 70 15.02 -17.16 15.17
N ALA A 71 13.80 -17.15 15.73
CA ALA A 71 13.48 -16.46 16.99
C ALA A 71 14.37 -16.89 18.16
N ASP A 72 14.70 -18.18 18.28
CA ASP A 72 15.56 -18.71 19.34
C ASP A 72 17.00 -18.16 19.28
N THR A 73 17.44 -17.71 18.10
CA THR A 73 18.81 -17.19 17.88
C THR A 73 18.85 -15.67 17.81
N LEU A 74 17.88 -15.05 17.13
CA LEU A 74 17.91 -13.63 16.81
C LEU A 74 16.96 -12.79 17.67
N GLY A 75 15.96 -13.42 18.30
CA GLY A 75 14.82 -12.77 18.95
C GLY A 75 13.68 -12.51 17.97
N VAL A 76 12.60 -11.91 18.49
CA VAL A 76 11.40 -11.55 17.71
C VAL A 76 11.30 -10.05 17.40
N ASP A 77 12.14 -9.25 18.04
CA ASP A 77 12.16 -7.81 17.83
C ASP A 77 12.96 -7.45 16.57
N PRO A 78 12.54 -6.40 15.83
CA PRO A 78 13.30 -5.91 14.69
C PRO A 78 14.74 -5.53 15.07
N ILE A 79 15.69 -5.89 14.23
CA ILE A 79 17.12 -5.66 14.45
C ILE A 79 17.58 -4.55 13.50
N GLY A 80 18.05 -3.43 14.06
CA GLY A 80 18.61 -2.31 13.29
C GLY A 80 20.12 -2.11 13.46
N GLY A 81 20.65 -1.07 12.81
CA GLY A 81 22.01 -0.58 13.03
C GLY A 81 23.12 -1.55 12.59
N GLU A 82 24.26 -1.53 13.29
CA GLU A 82 25.42 -2.38 12.97
C GLU A 82 25.10 -3.88 12.96
N ARG A 83 24.19 -4.32 13.85
CA ARG A 83 23.79 -5.73 13.91
C ARG A 83 23.01 -6.15 12.66
N ALA A 84 22.14 -5.29 12.14
CA ALA A 84 21.45 -5.54 10.87
C ALA A 84 22.44 -5.58 9.70
N ARG A 85 23.36 -4.60 9.63
CA ARG A 85 24.41 -4.55 8.60
C ARG A 85 25.26 -5.82 8.58
N ALA A 86 25.65 -6.33 9.76
CA ALA A 86 26.40 -7.56 9.87
C ALA A 86 25.60 -8.78 9.37
N LEU A 87 24.30 -8.84 9.64
CA LEU A 87 23.43 -9.92 9.16
C LEU A 87 23.29 -9.89 7.63
N PHE A 88 23.08 -8.71 7.04
CA PHE A 88 22.97 -8.55 5.58
C PHE A 88 24.30 -8.83 4.88
N ALA A 89 25.43 -8.47 5.49
CA ALA A 89 26.76 -8.78 4.95
C ALA A 89 27.07 -10.29 4.99
N ALA A 90 26.57 -10.99 6.01
CA ALA A 90 26.74 -12.44 6.13
C ALA A 90 25.83 -13.22 5.18
N ASP A 91 24.61 -12.74 4.95
CA ASP A 91 23.66 -13.32 4.01
C ASP A 91 22.81 -12.24 3.32
N PRO A 92 23.15 -11.89 2.06
CA PRO A 92 22.40 -10.89 1.30
C PRO A 92 20.95 -11.26 1.03
N ALA A 93 20.55 -12.54 1.14
CA ALA A 93 19.17 -12.97 0.94
C ALA A 93 18.23 -12.55 2.08
N ARG A 94 18.78 -11.98 3.16
CA ARG A 94 18.02 -11.43 4.29
C ARG A 94 17.56 -9.98 4.08
N LEU A 95 17.99 -9.33 3.00
CA LEU A 95 17.53 -8.00 2.60
C LEU A 95 16.16 -8.05 1.90
#